data_AF-A0A822HLJ1-F1
#
_entry.id   AF-A0A822HLJ1-F1
#
_cell.length_a   1.000
_cell.length_b   1.000
_cell.length_c   1.000
_cell.angle_alpha   90.00
_cell.angle_beta   90.00
_cell.angle_gamma   90.00
#
_symmetry.space_group_name_H-M   'P 1'
#
loop_
_entity.id
_entity.type
_entity.pdbx_description
1 polymer ?
#
loop_
_entity_poly.entity_id
_entity_poly.type
_entity_poly.pdbx_seq_one_letter_code
_entity_poly.pdbx_strand_id
1 'polypeptide(L)'
;MMIKRENPEHIIKLEQNYRSTNIILEAVNAVIAHNHSRLGKNLWTEIKTREQIKLCQAINTTDEAQHIATVIRDFHQCDPEISLSQIAIRYRTNAQSHEFEQ
;
A
#
# COMPACT_ATOMS: atom_id res chain seq x y z
N MET A 1 -13.31 -1.40 -15.03
CA MET A 1 -13.82 -1.56 -16.41
C MET A 1 -13.10 -2.77 -17.03
N MET A 2 -13.78 -3.91 -17.12
CA MET A 2 -13.33 -5.08 -17.89
C MET A 2 -13.85 -4.86 -19.32
N ILE A 3 -12.94 -4.84 -20.30
CA ILE A 3 -13.33 -5.11 -21.68
C ILE A 3 -13.65 -6.61 -21.72
N LYS A 4 -14.93 -6.96 -21.54
CA LYS A 4 -15.44 -8.28 -21.92
C LYS A 4 -15.30 -8.37 -23.43
N ARG A 5 -14.16 -8.87 -23.92
CA ARG A 5 -14.08 -9.36 -25.29
C ARG A 5 -14.91 -10.64 -25.36
N GLU A 6 -15.80 -10.70 -26.33
CA GLU A 6 -16.78 -11.75 -26.57
C GLU A 6 -16.18 -13.12 -27.00
N ASN A 7 -14.94 -13.44 -26.61
CA ASN A 7 -14.32 -14.72 -26.97
C ASN A 7 -13.61 -15.36 -25.76
N PRO A 8 -14.18 -16.43 -25.16
CA PRO A 8 -13.74 -16.99 -23.89
C PRO A 8 -12.57 -17.98 -24.00
N GLU A 9 -11.98 -18.19 -25.19
CA GLU A 9 -11.16 -19.39 -25.40
C GLU A 9 -9.88 -19.46 -24.57
N HIS A 10 -9.31 -18.34 -24.10
CA HIS A 10 -8.19 -18.39 -23.14
C HIS A 10 -8.15 -17.18 -22.19
N ILE A 11 -8.49 -17.38 -20.91
CA ILE A 11 -8.30 -16.39 -19.84
C ILE A 11 -7.00 -16.72 -19.10
N ILE A 12 -6.03 -15.80 -19.15
CA ILE A 12 -4.78 -15.91 -18.39
C ILE A 12 -4.84 -15.00 -17.16
N LYS A 13 -4.59 -15.55 -15.97
CA LYS A 13 -4.49 -14.78 -14.73
C LYS A 13 -3.02 -14.52 -14.42
N LEU A 14 -2.65 -13.24 -14.32
CA LEU A 14 -1.33 -12.83 -13.84
C LEU A 14 -1.39 -12.62 -12.33
N GLU A 15 -0.83 -13.59 -11.59
CA GLU A 15 -0.93 -13.64 -10.13
C GLU A 15 0.38 -13.34 -9.41
N GLN A 16 1.52 -13.46 -10.09
CA GLN A 16 2.81 -13.07 -9.53
C GLN A 16 2.97 -11.54 -9.51
N ASN A 17 3.24 -10.98 -8.34
CA ASN A 17 3.51 -9.58 -8.11
C ASN A 17 5.01 -9.39 -7.82
N TYR A 18 5.65 -8.52 -8.59
CA TYR A 18 7.09 -8.27 -8.55
C TYR A 18 7.45 -6.97 -7.80
N ARG A 19 6.47 -6.30 -7.17
CA ARG A 19 6.65 -4.99 -6.54
C ARG A 19 6.63 -5.07 -5.03
N SER A 20 5.64 -5.77 -4.49
CA SER A 20 5.30 -5.74 -3.07
C SER A 20 5.80 -6.99 -2.36
N THR A 21 6.07 -6.83 -1.07
CA THR A 21 6.47 -7.92 -0.18
C THR A 21 5.28 -8.83 0.14
N ASN A 22 5.56 -10.03 0.65
CA ASN A 22 4.54 -11.00 1.04
C ASN A 22 3.55 -10.45 2.08
N ILE A 23 4.01 -9.69 3.07
CA ILE A 23 3.16 -9.12 4.13
C ILE A 23 2.15 -8.12 3.56
N ILE A 24 2.59 -7.27 2.62
CA ILE A 24 1.69 -6.33 1.92
C ILE A 24 0.65 -7.09 1.10
N LEU A 25 1.06 -8.12 0.35
CA LEU A 25 0.11 -8.90 -0.47
C LEU A 25 -0.88 -9.70 0.36
N GLU A 26 -0.48 -10.21 1.51
CA GLU A 26 -1.38 -10.89 2.43
C GLU A 26 -2.49 -9.95 2.90
N ALA A 27 -2.13 -8.75 3.38
CA ALA A 27 -3.10 -7.74 3.78
C ALA A 27 -4.03 -7.32 2.64
N VAL A 28 -3.48 -7.09 1.44
CA VAL A 28 -4.28 -6.72 0.26
C VAL A 28 -5.26 -7.84 -0.15
N ASN A 29 -4.80 -9.09 -0.19
CA ASN A 29 -5.66 -10.23 -0.52
C ASN A 29 -6.77 -10.42 0.52
N ALA A 30 -6.48 -10.22 1.81
CA ALA A 30 -7.46 -10.30 2.88
C ALA A 30 -8.52 -9.19 2.76
N VAL A 31 -8.11 -7.94 2.52
CA VAL A 31 -9.05 -6.82 2.35
C VAL A 31 -9.93 -7.03 1.11
N ILE A 32 -9.34 -7.33 -0.05
CA ILE A 32 -10.09 -7.45 -1.31
C ILE A 32 -11.02 -8.68 -1.36
N ALA A 33 -10.80 -9.69 -0.51
CA ALA A 33 -11.68 -10.86 -0.41
C ALA A 33 -13.12 -10.50 0.00
N HIS A 34 -13.33 -9.36 0.67
CA HIS A 34 -14.64 -8.87 1.07
C HIS A 34 -15.48 -8.31 -0.10
N ASN A 35 -14.90 -8.10 -1.28
CA ASN A 35 -15.63 -7.56 -2.42
C ASN A 35 -16.41 -8.64 -3.17
N HIS A 36 -17.74 -8.52 -3.22
CA HIS A 36 -18.64 -9.50 -3.86
C HIS A 36 -18.45 -9.68 -5.38
N SER A 37 -18.00 -8.65 -6.11
CA SER A 37 -17.82 -8.72 -7.58
C SER A 37 -16.40 -9.12 -7.99
N ARG A 38 -15.71 -9.92 -7.19
CA ARG A 38 -14.31 -10.28 -7.41
C ARG A 38 -14.15 -11.36 -8.48
N LEU A 39 -13.17 -11.18 -9.35
CA LEU A 39 -12.83 -12.08 -10.46
C LEU A 39 -11.98 -13.31 -10.05
N GLY A 40 -11.80 -13.53 -8.74
CA GLY A 40 -11.06 -14.68 -8.20
C GLY A 40 -9.58 -14.72 -8.59
N LYS A 41 -8.83 -13.63 -8.38
CA LYS A 41 -7.37 -13.58 -8.53
C LYS A 41 -6.68 -13.44 -7.17
N ASN A 42 -5.70 -14.27 -6.86
CA ASN A 42 -4.92 -14.17 -5.61
C ASN A 42 -3.47 -13.83 -5.94
N LEU A 43 -2.98 -12.69 -5.46
CA LEU A 43 -1.61 -12.28 -5.78
C LEU A 43 -0.60 -12.96 -4.85
N TRP A 44 0.56 -13.35 -5.39
CA TRP A 44 1.68 -13.89 -4.62
C TRP A 44 3.01 -13.26 -5.05
N THR A 45 4.04 -13.37 -4.23
CA THR A 45 5.37 -12.78 -4.48
C THR A 45 6.50 -13.65 -3.90
N GLU A 46 7.66 -13.57 -4.56
CA GLU A 46 8.93 -14.13 -4.10
C GLU A 46 9.65 -13.20 -3.13
N ILE A 47 9.29 -11.91 -3.10
CA ILE A 47 9.89 -10.90 -2.21
C ILE A 47 9.39 -11.15 -0.78
N LYS A 48 10.23 -11.78 0.05
CA LYS A 48 9.91 -12.06 1.45
C LYS A 48 10.49 -11.01 2.38
N THR A 49 9.70 -10.58 3.36
CA THR A 49 10.15 -9.72 4.46
C THR A 49 9.59 -10.23 5.79
N ARG A 50 10.26 -9.85 6.88
CA ARG A 50 9.74 -9.98 8.26
C ARG A 50 9.09 -8.70 8.76
N GLU A 51 9.25 -7.60 8.03
CA GLU A 51 8.70 -6.30 8.42
C GLU A 51 7.17 -6.32 8.39
N GLN A 52 6.58 -5.97 9.52
CA GLN A 52 5.13 -5.92 9.70
C GLN A 52 4.58 -4.55 9.30
N ILE A 53 3.33 -4.54 8.85
CA ILE A 53 2.60 -3.28 8.64
C ILE A 53 2.36 -2.66 10.02
N LYS A 54 2.86 -1.43 10.20
CA LYS A 54 2.67 -0.67 11.44
C LYS A 54 1.36 0.11 11.38
N LEU A 55 0.61 0.09 12.47
CA LEU A 55 -0.59 0.90 12.67
C LEU A 55 -0.29 1.93 13.77
N CYS A 56 -0.59 3.19 13.52
CA CYS A 56 -0.51 4.26 14.51
C CYS A 56 -1.91 4.86 14.68
N GLN A 57 -2.29 5.10 15.93
CA GLN A 57 -3.50 5.84 16.27
C GLN A 57 -3.08 7.15 16.93
N ALA A 58 -3.35 8.26 16.27
CA ALA A 58 -3.12 9.59 16.81
C ALA A 58 -4.38 10.14 17.48
N ILE A 59 -4.20 11.12 18.38
CA ILE A 59 -5.30 11.78 19.12
C ILE A 59 -6.06 12.75 18.21
N ASN A 60 -5.36 13.44 17.32
CA ASN A 60 -5.91 14.34 16.31
C ASN A 60 -5.05 14.31 15.03
N THR A 61 -5.47 15.07 14.02
CA THR A 61 -4.80 15.10 12.69
C THR A 61 -3.43 15.75 12.72
N THR A 62 -3.23 16.77 13.56
CA THR A 62 -1.93 17.44 13.71
C THR A 62 -0.91 16.51 14.36
N ASP A 63 -1.32 15.76 15.39
CA ASP A 63 -0.49 14.72 16.02
C ASP A 63 -0.14 13.59 15.03
N GLU A 64 -1.08 13.20 14.17
CA GLU A 64 -0.83 12.22 13.09
C GLU A 64 0.25 12.76 12.13
N ALA A 65 0.09 13.99 11.64
CA ALA A 65 1.02 14.60 10.71
C ALA A 65 2.44 14.71 11.30
N GLN A 66 2.54 15.18 12.55
CA GLN A 66 3.82 15.31 13.25
C GLN A 66 4.49 13.95 13.50
N HIS A 67 3.69 12.93 13.85
CA HIS A 67 4.20 11.58 14.02
C HIS A 67 4.75 11.02 12.71
N ILE A 68 4.00 11.15 11.60
CA ILE A 68 4.45 10.70 10.28
C ILE A 68 5.71 11.45 9.82
N ALA A 69 5.78 12.77 10.02
CA ALA A 69 6.97 13.56 9.72
C ALA A 69 8.22 13.09 10.50
N THR A 70 8.02 12.69 11.76
CA THR A 70 9.08 12.11 12.59
C THR A 70 9.52 10.75 12.03
N VAL A 71 8.59 9.86 11.72
CA VAL A 71 8.89 8.54 11.14
C VAL A 71 9.66 8.65 9.82
N ILE A 72 9.27 9.58 8.93
CA ILE A 72 9.95 9.81 7.66
C ILE A 72 11.38 10.29 7.89
N ARG A 73 11.57 11.22 8.83
CA ARG A 73 12.89 11.72 9.20
C ARG A 73 13.77 10.62 9.77
N ASP A 74 13.22 9.79 10.65
CA ASP A 74 13.93 8.68 11.27
C ASP A 74 14.35 7.65 10.22
N PHE A 75 13.49 7.34 9.23
CA PHE A 75 13.87 6.45 8.13
C PHE A 75 15.04 7.00 7.31
N HIS A 76 14.98 8.29 6.95
CA HIS A 76 16.04 8.93 6.18
C HIS A 76 17.38 9.03 6.95
N GLN A 77 17.31 9.19 8.28
CA GLN A 77 18.50 9.27 9.13
C GLN A 77 19.09 7.89 9.46
N CYS A 78 18.26 6.88 9.65
CA CYS A 78 18.71 5.53 9.98
C CYS A 78 19.28 4.78 8.77
N ASP A 79 18.76 5.06 7.57
CA ASP A 79 19.18 4.40 6.34
C ASP A 79 19.40 5.43 5.22
N PRO A 80 20.66 5.74 4.87
CA PRO A 80 20.98 6.71 3.83
C PRO A 80 20.55 6.26 2.43
N GLU A 81 20.21 4.98 2.21
CA GLU A 81 19.66 4.51 0.94
C GLU A 81 18.19 4.91 0.76
N ILE A 82 17.48 5.23 1.85
CA ILE A 82 16.09 5.69 1.81
C ILE A 82 16.07 7.21 1.56
N SER A 83 15.89 7.57 0.31
CA SER A 83 15.66 8.95 -0.11
C SER A 83 14.21 9.39 0.12
N LEU A 84 14.01 10.69 0.39
CA LEU A 84 12.66 11.26 0.57
C LEU A 84 11.76 11.05 -0.67
N SER A 85 12.34 10.93 -1.88
CA SER A 85 11.60 10.68 -3.11
C SER A 85 11.04 9.25 -3.24
N GLN A 86 11.50 8.32 -2.40
CA GLN A 86 10.96 6.95 -2.32
C GLN A 86 9.78 6.84 -1.35
N ILE A 87 9.47 7.91 -0.62
CA ILE A 87 8.41 7.96 0.39
C ILE A 87 7.20 8.69 -0.19
N ALA A 88 6.00 8.14 0.04
CA ALA A 88 4.75 8.74 -0.39
C ALA A 88 3.70 8.69 0.71
N ILE A 89 3.01 9.80 0.94
CA ILE A 89 1.86 9.90 1.83
C ILE A 89 0.58 9.81 0.98
N ARG A 90 -0.37 8.96 1.38
CA ARG A 90 -1.66 8.80 0.69
C ARG A 90 -2.81 9.11 1.64
N TYR A 91 -3.70 9.97 1.20
CA TYR A 91 -4.91 10.39 1.90
C TYR A 91 -6.16 10.20 1.02
N ARG A 92 -7.34 10.30 1.62
CA ARG A 92 -8.61 10.04 0.93
C ARG A 92 -9.14 11.25 0.17
N THR A 93 -8.94 12.46 0.72
CA THR A 93 -9.36 13.74 0.14
C THR A 93 -8.22 14.76 0.21
N ASN A 94 -8.19 15.70 -0.74
CA ASN A 94 -7.11 16.70 -0.82
C ASN A 94 -7.07 17.62 0.40
N ALA A 95 -8.20 17.85 1.08
CA ALA A 95 -8.24 18.67 2.29
C ALA A 95 -7.35 18.10 3.42
N GLN A 96 -7.10 16.79 3.43
CA GLN A 96 -6.21 16.16 4.41
C GLN A 96 -4.72 16.48 4.18
N SER A 97 -4.32 16.99 3.00
CA SER A 97 -2.92 17.30 2.73
C SER A 97 -2.42 18.49 3.56
N HIS A 98 -3.32 19.41 3.90
CA HIS A 98 -2.99 20.66 4.57
C HIS A 98 -2.19 20.46 5.86
N GLU A 99 -2.59 19.48 6.69
CA GLU A 99 -1.93 19.17 7.96
C GLU A 99 -0.49 18.66 7.79
N PHE A 100 -0.17 18.02 6.65
CA PHE A 100 1.18 17.48 6.37
C PHE A 100 2.13 18.51 5.73
N GLU A 101 1.61 19.66 5.31
CA GLU A 101 2.38 20.71 4.62
C GLU A 101 2.78 21.88 5.54
N GLN A 102 2.30 21.91 6.79
CA GLN A 102 2.67 22.91 7.81
C GLN A 102 4.04 22.62 8.43
#